data_AF-A0A0D2Q829-F1
#
_entry.id   AF-A0A0D2Q829-F1
#
_cell.length_a   1.000
_cell.length_b   1.000
_cell.length_c   1.000
_cell.angle_alpha   90.00
_cell.angle_beta   90.00
_cell.angle_gamma   90.00
#
_symmetry.space_group_name_H-M   'P 1'
#
loop_
_entity.id
_entity.type
_entity.pdbx_description
1 polymer ?
#
loop_
_entity_poly.entity_id
_entity_poly.type
_entity_poly.pdbx_seq_one_letter_code
_entity_poly.pdbx_strand_id
1 'polypeptide(L)' 'MGKVHGSLARAGKVRGQTPKVAKQDKKKKPRGRAYKRMQYNRRFVTAGWLDLAKRGDLTHLRSKRSM' A
#
# COMPACT_ATOMS: atom_id res chain seq x y z
N MET A 1 29.63 19.15 18.37
CA MET A 1 28.22 18.85 18.70
C MET A 1 27.68 17.86 17.67
N GLY A 2 27.76 16.56 17.99
CA GLY A 2 27.52 15.47 17.05
C GLY A 2 26.05 15.14 16.84
N LYS A 3 25.78 14.24 15.89
CA LYS A 3 24.46 13.63 15.70
C LYS A 3 24.11 12.80 16.94
N VAL A 4 23.35 13.39 17.85
CA VAL A 4 22.78 12.69 19.02
C VAL A 4 21.41 12.14 18.62
N HIS A 5 21.12 10.91 19.05
CA HIS A 5 19.79 10.32 18.87
C HIS A 5 18.73 11.16 19.60
N GLY A 6 17.48 11.12 19.12
CA GLY A 6 16.39 11.87 19.73
C GLY A 6 16.20 11.54 21.22
N SER A 7 15.72 12.53 21.99
CA SER A 7 15.42 12.37 23.41
C SER A 7 14.43 11.23 23.66
N LEU A 8 14.72 10.41 24.68
CA LEU A 8 13.89 9.25 25.07
C LEU A 8 12.43 9.63 25.36
N ALA A 9 12.19 10.84 25.87
CA ALA A 9 10.85 11.37 26.15
C ALA A 9 9.91 11.45 24.93
N ARG A 10 10.45 11.42 23.70
CA ARG A 10 9.65 11.46 22.46
C ARG A 10 9.57 10.11 21.74
N ALA A 11 10.19 9.07 22.28
CA ALA A 11 10.14 7.74 21.70
C ALA A 11 8.68 7.24 21.69
N GLY A 12 8.24 6.67 20.57
CA GLY A 12 6.91 6.07 20.45
C GLY A 12 5.72 7.03 20.34
N LYS A 13 5.89 8.36 20.54
CA LYS A 13 4.81 9.38 20.49
C LYS A 13 3.87 9.18 19.31
N VAL A 14 4.42 9.03 18.11
CA VAL A 14 3.63 8.95 16.87
C VAL A 14 2.84 7.63 16.78
N ARG A 15 3.43 6.50 17.18
CA ARG A 15 2.74 5.19 17.12
C ARG A 15 1.66 5.05 18.20
N GLY A 16 1.85 5.69 19.36
CA GLY A 16 0.85 5.75 20.42
C GLY A 16 -0.31 6.69 20.13
N GLN A 17 -0.05 7.79 19.41
CA GLN A 17 -1.09 8.74 19.00
C GLN A 17 -1.99 8.19 17.89
N THR A 18 -1.47 7.32 17.00
CA THR A 18 -2.28 6.79 15.90
C THR A 18 -3.35 5.82 16.41
N PRO A 19 -4.64 5.99 16.05
CA PRO A 19 -5.69 5.08 16.46
C PRO A 19 -5.42 3.68 15.94
N LYS A 20 -5.63 2.66 16.78
CA LYS A 20 -5.38 1.28 16.40
C LYS A 20 -6.51 0.78 15.50
N VAL A 21 -6.29 0.80 14.18
CA VAL A 21 -7.24 0.27 13.21
C VAL A 21 -7.11 -1.26 13.14
N ALA A 22 -8.22 -1.97 13.35
CA ALA A 22 -8.29 -3.42 13.17
C ALA A 22 -8.11 -3.79 11.69
N LYS A 23 -7.53 -4.96 11.42
CA LYS A 23 -7.41 -5.44 10.04
C LYS A 23 -8.81 -5.82 9.56
N GLN A 24 -9.18 -5.30 8.39
CA GLN A 24 -10.41 -5.71 7.72
C GLN A 24 -10.31 -7.18 7.27
N ASP A 25 -11.43 -7.90 7.38
CA ASP A 25 -11.55 -9.25 6.85
C ASP A 25 -11.51 -9.22 5.32
N LYS A 26 -10.61 -10.03 4.75
CA LYS A 26 -10.39 -10.11 3.31
C LYS A 26 -10.51 -11.55 2.86
N LYS A 27 -11.16 -11.75 1.72
CA LYS A 27 -11.21 -13.05 1.06
C LYS A 27 -9.78 -13.55 0.81
N LYS A 28 -9.56 -14.84 1.07
CA LYS A 28 -8.25 -15.48 0.86
C LYS A 28 -7.89 -15.38 -0.62
N LYS A 29 -6.73 -14.80 -0.92
CA LYS A 29 -6.18 -14.86 -2.27
C LYS A 29 -5.77 -16.30 -2.59
N PRO A 30 -5.96 -16.76 -3.83
CA PRO A 30 -5.43 -18.06 -4.22
C PRO A 30 -3.90 -18.06 -4.03
N ARG A 31 -3.34 -19.23 -3.70
CA ARG A 31 -1.90 -19.41 -3.50
C ARG A 31 -1.29 -20.22 -4.66
N GLY A 32 0.03 -20.15 -4.81
CA GLY A 32 0.78 -20.96 -5.78
C GLY A 32 0.40 -20.72 -7.23
N ARG A 33 0.16 -21.80 -7.98
CA ARG A 33 -0.08 -21.77 -9.43
C ARG A 33 -1.31 -20.93 -9.82
N ALA A 34 -2.40 -21.03 -9.03
CA ALA A 34 -3.61 -20.27 -9.28
C ALA A 34 -3.37 -18.74 -9.18
N TYR A 35 -2.51 -18.30 -8.26
CA TYR A 35 -2.10 -16.90 -8.16
C TYR A 35 -1.28 -16.44 -9.36
N LYS A 36 -0.31 -17.27 -9.79
CA LYS A 36 0.53 -16.97 -10.96
C LYS A 36 -0.31 -16.84 -12.24
N ARG A 37 -1.31 -17.70 -12.44
CA ARG A 37 -2.26 -17.60 -13.57
C ARG A 37 -3.06 -16.29 -13.53
N MET A 38 -3.60 -15.94 -12.37
CA MET A 38 -4.32 -14.68 -12.19
C MET A 38 -3.44 -13.46 -12.46
N GLN A 39 -2.18 -13.48 -12.01
CA GLN A 39 -1.23 -12.39 -12.25
C GLN A 39 -0.83 -12.27 -13.72
N TYR A 40 -0.58 -13.38 -14.41
CA TYR A 40 -0.26 -13.40 -15.83
C TYR A 40 -1.43 -12.85 -16.66
N ASN A 41 -2.64 -13.36 -16.43
CA ASN A 41 -3.84 -12.87 -17.11
C ASN A 41 -4.04 -11.37 -16.90
N ARG A 42 -3.90 -10.88 -15.65
CA ARG A 42 -4.01 -9.45 -15.34
C ARG A 42 -2.94 -8.58 -15.99
N ARG A 43 -1.71 -9.06 -16.15
CA ARG A 43 -0.59 -8.23 -16.62
C ARG A 43 -0.40 -8.25 -18.12
N PHE A 44 -0.69 -9.37 -18.76
CA PHE A 44 -0.27 -9.61 -20.14
C PHE A 44 -1.44 -9.94 -21.07
N VAL A 45 -2.51 -10.56 -20.56
CA VAL A 45 -3.64 -11.00 -21.40
C VAL A 45 -4.76 -9.97 -21.42
N THR A 46 -5.23 -9.55 -20.24
CA THR A 46 -6.34 -8.58 -20.10
C THR A 46 -5.86 -7.12 -20.19
N ALA A 47 -4.61 -6.86 -19.81
CA ALA A 47 -4.00 -5.52 -19.77
C ALA A 47 -3.29 -5.08 -21.07
N GLY A 48 -3.13 -6.00 -22.04
CA GLY A 48 -2.30 -5.80 -23.23
C GLY A 48 -2.77 -4.71 -24.20
N TRP A 49 -3.97 -4.16 -24.03
CA TRP A 49 -4.54 -3.12 -24.92
C TRP A 49 -4.90 -1.81 -24.22
N LEU A 50 -4.79 -1.71 -22.88
CA LEU A 50 -5.30 -0.54 -22.13
C LEU A 50 -4.43 -0.07 -20.95
N ASP A 51 -3.32 -0.77 -20.62
CA ASP A 51 -2.60 -0.52 -19.35
C ASP A 51 -1.16 0.00 -19.48
N LEU A 52 -0.76 0.55 -20.65
CA LEU A 52 0.34 1.51 -20.65
C LEU A 52 -0.05 2.79 -19.89
N ALA A 53 -1.35 3.09 -19.76
CA ALA A 53 -1.89 4.28 -19.12
C ALA A 53 -2.19 4.15 -17.61
N LYS A 54 -2.11 2.96 -17.00
CA LYS A 54 -2.55 2.73 -15.60
C LYS A 54 -1.48 2.24 -14.63
N ARG A 55 -0.20 2.40 -14.98
CA ARG A 55 0.90 2.31 -13.99
C ARG A 55 1.13 3.62 -13.20
N GLY A 56 0.27 4.63 -13.36
CA GLY A 56 0.56 6.00 -12.94
C GLY A 56 -0.40 6.70 -11.99
N ASP A 57 -1.63 6.25 -11.77
CA ASP A 57 -2.62 7.11 -11.08
C ASP A 57 -3.06 6.61 -9.71
N LEU A 58 -2.12 6.70 -8.75
CA LEU A 58 -2.42 6.89 -7.32
C LEU A 58 -2.95 8.32 -7.03
N THR A 59 -3.29 9.09 -8.07
CA THR A 59 -3.73 10.49 -7.99
C THR A 59 -5.08 10.65 -7.28
N HIS A 60 -5.98 9.66 -7.35
CA HIS A 60 -7.24 9.66 -6.58
C HIS A 60 -7.03 9.60 -5.05
N LEU A 61 -5.88 9.07 -4.60
CA LEU A 61 -5.50 8.99 -3.18
C LEU A 61 -4.75 10.24 -2.69
N ARG A 62 -4.52 11.23 -3.56
CA ARG A 62 -3.84 12.49 -3.23
C ARG A 62 -4.80 13.69 -3.05
N SER A 63 -5.93 13.74 -3.76
CA SER A 63 -6.87 14.88 -3.64
C SER A 63 -7.80 14.83 -2.42
N LYS A 64 -7.97 13.65 -1.80
CA LYS A 64 -8.78 13.48 -0.57
C LYS A 64 -7.99 13.71 0.73
N ARG A 65 -6.77 14.24 0.63
CA ARG A 65 -5.86 14.49 1.76
C ARG A 65 -5.64 15.98 2.05
N SER A 66 -6.28 16.88 1.29
CA SER A 66 -6.20 18.35 1.42
C SER A 66 -7.54 19.01 1.79
N MET A 67 -8.48 18.25 2.36
CA MET A 67 -9.65 18.78 3.07
C MET A 67 -9.50 18.46 4.54
#